data_AF-A0A5E7LP79-F1
#
_entry.id   AF-A0A5E7LP79-F1
#
_cell.length_a   1.000
_cell.length_b   1.000
_cell.length_c   1.000
_cell.angle_alpha   90.00
_cell.angle_beta   90.00
_cell.angle_gamma   90.00
#
_symmetry.space_group_name_H-M   'P 1'
#
loop_
_entity.id
_entity.type
_entity.pdbx_description
1 polymer ?
#
loop_
_entity_poly.entity_id
_entity_poly.type
_entity_poly.pdbx_seq_one_letter_code
_entity_poly.pdbx_strand_id
1 'polypeptide(L)' 'MNRQKKLQQLFKEKAKKASAKLAPKKPKYISKADRLKLAEESTQEPTVPAEN' A
#
# COMPACT_ATOMS: atom_id res chain seq x y z
N MET A 1 -18.31 26.43 2.84
CA MET A 1 -18.53 27.02 1.51
C MET A 1 -17.88 28.40 1.45
N ASN A 2 -16.59 28.42 1.13
CA ASN A 2 -15.77 29.57 0.79
C ASN A 2 -14.60 28.98 0.00
N ARG A 3 -14.19 29.60 -1.11
CA ARG A 3 -13.22 29.02 -2.07
C ARG A 3 -11.94 28.55 -1.38
N GLN A 4 -11.46 29.33 -0.41
CA GLN A 4 -10.29 29.04 0.41
C GLN A 4 -10.42 27.75 1.21
N LYS A 5 -11.56 27.50 1.87
CA LYS A 5 -11.81 26.25 2.61
C LYS A 5 -11.83 25.04 1.68
N LYS A 6 -12.40 25.19 0.47
CA LYS A 6 -12.44 24.11 -0.53
C LYS A 6 -11.04 23.78 -1.07
N LEU A 7 -10.22 24.78 -1.34
CA LEU A 7 -8.82 24.59 -1.75
C LEU A 7 -7.99 23.91 -0.66
N GLN A 8 -8.13 24.36 0.60
CA GLN A 8 -7.43 23.74 1.73
C GLN A 8 -7.82 22.27 1.91
N GLN A 9 -9.11 21.94 1.77
CA GLN A 9 -9.57 20.56 1.84
C GLN A 9 -8.95 19.70 0.71
N LEU A 10 -9.01 20.18 -0.53
CA LEU A 10 -8.42 19.50 -1.70
C LEU A 10 -6.92 19.25 -1.53
N PHE A 11 -6.16 20.24 -1.04
CA PHE A 11 -4.72 20.09 -0.81
C PHE A 11 -4.42 19.08 0.29
N LYS A 12 -5.18 19.10 1.40
CA LYS A 12 -5.03 18.12 2.49
C LYS A 12 -5.31 16.70 2.02
N GLU A 13 -6.36 16.50 1.23
CA GLU A 13 -6.70 15.18 0.68
C GLU A 13 -5.62 14.67 -0.29
N LYS A 14 -5.10 15.53 -1.18
CA LYS A 14 -4.00 15.17 -2.08
C LYS A 14 -2.72 14.83 -1.33
N ALA A 15 -2.36 15.63 -0.32
CA ALA A 15 -1.19 15.37 0.53
C ALA A 15 -1.31 14.03 1.28
N LYS A 16 -2.49 13.75 1.87
CA LYS A 16 -2.76 12.47 2.56
C LYS A 16 -2.69 11.27 1.61
N LYS A 17 -3.18 11.41 0.37
CA LYS A 17 -3.07 10.36 -0.65
C LYS A 17 -1.63 10.15 -1.11
N ALA A 18 -0.84 11.21 -1.28
CA ALA A 18 0.56 11.11 -1.65
C ALA A 18 1.39 10.45 -0.53
N SER A 19 1.19 10.86 0.72
CA SER A 19 1.89 10.28 1.86
C SER A 19 1.52 8.81 2.08
N ALA A 20 0.25 8.42 1.89
CA ALA A 20 -0.16 7.01 1.97
C ALA A 20 0.45 6.12 0.87
N LYS A 21 0.76 6.69 -0.30
CA LYS A 21 1.43 5.97 -1.40
C LYS A 21 2.93 5.86 -1.19
N LEU A 22 3.55 6.92 -0.69
CA LEU A 22 5.00 6.99 -0.48
C LEU A 22 5.43 6.32 0.84
N ALA A 23 4.54 6.21 1.83
CA ALA A 23 4.88 5.63 3.11
C ALA A 23 5.18 4.13 2.97
N PRO A 24 6.33 3.66 3.48
CA PRO A 24 6.63 2.24 3.54
C PRO A 24 5.60 1.56 4.45
N LYS A 25 4.83 0.62 3.90
CA LYS A 25 3.96 -0.24 4.70
C LYS A 25 4.86 -1.12 5.56
N LYS A 26 4.74 -1.01 6.88
CA LYS A 26 5.41 -1.92 7.80
C LYS A 26 5.00 -3.36 7.41
N PRO A 27 5.95 -4.32 7.40
CA PRO A 27 5.60 -5.71 7.15
C PRO A 27 4.54 -6.12 8.16
N LYS A 28 3.44 -6.69 7.66
CA LYS A 28 2.33 -7.13 8.50
C LYS A 28 2.89 -8.16 9.48
N TYR A 29 2.63 -7.98 10.78
CA TYR A 29 3.01 -8.98 11.76
C TYR A 29 2.14 -10.22 11.51
N ILE A 30 2.80 -11.28 11.07
CA ILE A 30 2.21 -12.56 10.71
C ILE A 30 2.72 -13.56 11.75
N SER A 31 1.82 -14.36 12.32
CA SER A 31 2.17 -15.39 13.30
C SER A 31 3.12 -16.43 12.69
N LYS A 32 3.85 -17.20 13.51
CA LYS A 32 4.77 -18.23 12.99
C LYS A 32 4.07 -19.24 12.07
N ALA A 33 2.83 -19.61 12.40
CA ALA A 33 2.03 -20.53 11.58
C ALA A 33 1.68 -19.93 10.22
N ASP A 34 1.26 -18.66 10.21
CA ASP A 34 0.84 -17.99 8.98
C ASP A 34 2.04 -17.65 8.07
N ARG A 35 3.25 -17.51 8.64
CA ARG A 35 4.49 -17.33 7.85
C ARG A 35 4.86 -18.59 7.07
N LEU A 36 4.66 -19.78 7.65
CA LEU A 36 4.89 -21.04 6.95
C LEU A 36 3.92 -21.22 5.79
N LYS A 37 2.63 -20.94 6.03
CA LYS A 37 1.60 -20.98 4.99
C LYS A 37 1.87 -19.99 3.86
N LEU A 38 2.27 -18.76 4.18
CA LEU A 38 2.62 -17.76 3.16
C LEU A 38 3.90 -18.09 2.40
N ALA A 39 4.88 -18.78 3.02
CA ALA A 39 6.08 -19.22 2.31
C ALA A 39 5.77 -20.38 1.34
N GLU A 40 4.87 -21.28 1.72
CA GLU A 40 4.35 -22.35 0.86
C GLU A 40 3.52 -21.77 -0.30
N GLU A 41 2.64 -20.81 -0.05
CA GLU A 41 1.86 -20.11 -1.08
C GLU A 41 2.74 -19.23 -2.00
N SER A 42 3.73 -18.49 -1.46
CA SER A 42 4.62 -17.65 -2.28
C SER A 42 5.58 -18.46 -3.16
N THR A 43 5.82 -19.73 -2.81
CA THR A 43 6.60 -20.64 -3.66
C THR A 43 5.74 -21.18 -4.82
N GLN A 44 4.41 -21.08 -4.73
CA GLN A 44 3.47 -21.57 -5.74
C GLN A 44 2.92 -20.48 -6.68
N GLU A 45 3.13 -19.18 -6.41
CA GLU A 45 2.88 -18.16 -7.43
C GLU A 45 4.10 -18.04 -8.35
N PRO A 46 4.07 -18.56 -9.60
CA PRO A 46 5.13 -18.30 -10.54
C PRO A 46 5.16 -16.80 -10.81
N THR A 47 6.34 -16.22 -10.62
CA THR A 47 6.70 -14.96 -11.24
C THR A 47 6.45 -15.09 -12.73
N VAL A 48 5.36 -14.49 -13.23
CA VAL A 48 5.21 -14.19 -14.65
C VAL A 48 6.09 -12.97 -14.94
N PRO A 49 7.22 -13.11 -15.65
CA PRO A 49 7.95 -11.97 -16.16
C PRO A 49 7.27 -11.56 -17.47
N ALA A 50 6.52 -10.46 -17.46
CA ALA A 50 6.07 -9.84 -18.70
C ALA A 50 7.14 -8.82 -19.13
N GLU A 51 8.08 -9.29 -19.95
CA GLU A 51 8.86 -8.46 -20.87
C GLU A 51 8.00 -8.11 -22.09
N ASN A 52 7.86 -6.81 -22.40
CA ASN A 52 7.83 -6.19 -23.74
C ASN A 52 7.57 -4.68 -23.63
#